data_AF-A0A7S2XJD2-F1
#
_entry.id   AF-A0A7S2XJD2-F1
#
_cell.length_a   1.000
_cell.length_b   1.000
_cell.length_c   1.000
_cell.angle_alpha   90.00
_cell.angle_beta   90.00
_cell.angle_gamma   90.00
#
_symmetry.space_group_name_H-M   'P 1'
#
loop_
_entity.id
_entity.type
_entity.pdbx_description
1 polymer ?
#
loop_
_entity_poly.entity_id
_entity_poly.type
_entity_poly.pdbx_seq_one_letter_code
_entity_poly.pdbx_strand_id
1 'polypeptide(L)'
;MKGYANLCLDDKLYWESKYRQWCARQPVIKYDIIKHMQANNSRSWEKLEEDLAIDEGSPPWCSSDTIRRWVQSREGYGVYCERIIPLLSCDQKLKHCTFAHHFRNNWGLGPHKYLLIHYDEKWFWGLVTRSTAKMCSELGIEPNTFACYHKNHINKCMAVAVTAFAFEDSIENGGD
;
A
#
# COMPACT_ATOMS: atom_id res chain seq x y z
N MET A 1 14.98 35.10 2.86
CA MET A 1 14.94 34.86 1.41
C MET A 1 15.28 36.18 0.72
N LYS A 2 16.34 36.27 -0.10
CA LYS A 2 16.65 37.52 -0.82
C LYS A 2 15.59 37.71 -1.90
N GLY A 3 14.94 38.87 -1.95
CA GLY A 3 13.98 39.19 -3.02
C GLY A 3 14.69 39.22 -4.38
N TYR A 4 13.98 38.88 -5.46
CA TYR A 4 14.52 38.79 -6.83
C TYR A 4 15.35 40.02 -7.25
N ALA A 5 14.92 41.21 -6.83
CA ALA A 5 15.63 42.47 -7.09
C ALA A 5 17.09 42.47 -6.60
N ASN A 6 17.37 41.76 -5.50
CA ASN A 6 18.66 41.72 -4.80
C ASN A 6 19.55 40.54 -5.23
N LEU A 7 19.16 39.78 -6.26
CA LEU A 7 19.97 38.70 -6.83
C LEU A 7 21.02 39.26 -7.81
N CYS A 8 22.17 38.59 -7.91
CA CYS A 8 23.16 38.92 -8.94
C CYS A 8 22.63 38.56 -10.34
N LEU A 9 23.30 39.04 -11.39
CA LEU A 9 22.86 38.80 -12.76
C LEU A 9 22.86 37.31 -13.11
N ASP A 10 23.88 36.57 -12.67
CA ASP A 10 24.01 35.13 -12.93
C ASP A 10 22.87 34.33 -12.29
N ASP A 11 22.52 34.65 -11.03
CA ASP A 11 21.38 34.05 -10.34
C ASP A 11 20.07 34.35 -11.08
N LYS A 12 19.87 35.59 -11.54
CA LYS A 12 18.67 35.97 -12.30
C LYS A 12 18.56 35.17 -13.60
N LEU A 13 19.65 35.06 -14.36
CA LEU A 13 19.68 34.29 -15.60
C LEU A 13 19.43 32.79 -15.35
N TYR A 14 19.98 32.24 -14.27
CA TYR A 14 19.71 30.87 -13.85
C TYR A 14 18.21 30.64 -13.59
N TRP A 15 17.59 31.51 -12.78
CA TRP A 15 16.17 31.38 -12.44
C TRP A 15 15.24 31.64 -13.63
N GLU A 16 15.58 32.57 -14.53
CA GLU A 16 14.84 32.79 -15.78
C GLU A 16 14.92 31.59 -16.71
N SER A 17 16.08 30.94 -16.80
CA SER A 17 16.25 29.69 -17.55
C SER A 17 15.39 28.58 -16.98
N LYS A 18 15.43 28.36 -15.66
CA LYS A 18 14.60 27.36 -14.97
C LYS A 18 13.10 27.66 -15.14
N TYR A 19 12.70 28.92 -15.05
CA TYR A 19 11.32 29.34 -15.31
C TYR A 19 10.85 28.94 -16.72
N ARG A 20 11.65 29.19 -17.76
CA ARG A 20 11.31 28.80 -19.14
C ARG A 20 11.17 27.28 -19.27
N GLN A 21 12.04 26.51 -18.64
CA GLN A 21 11.95 25.05 -18.63
C GLN A 21 10.66 24.57 -17.96
N TRP A 22 10.26 25.18 -16.84
CA TRP A 22 8.99 24.87 -16.18
C TRP A 22 7.77 25.25 -17.01
N CYS A 23 7.77 26.41 -17.66
CA CYS A 23 6.70 26.80 -18.60
C CYS A 23 6.58 25.79 -19.75
N ALA A 24 7.71 25.30 -20.28
CA ALA A 24 7.72 24.29 -21.33
C ALA A 24 7.17 22.93 -20.85
N ARG A 25 7.34 22.58 -19.57
CA ARG A 25 6.80 21.34 -18.96
C ARG A 25 5.33 21.45 -18.55
N GLN A 26 4.77 22.64 -18.44
CA GLN A 26 3.40 22.87 -17.97
C GLN A 26 2.32 22.04 -18.72
N PRO A 27 2.41 21.82 -20.05
CA PRO A 27 1.44 20.98 -20.76
C PRO A 27 1.55 19.48 -20.40
N VAL A 28 2.72 19.01 -19.99
CA VAL A 28 3.00 17.58 -19.77
C VAL A 28 3.00 17.17 -18.29
N ILE A 29 3.12 18.13 -17.37
CA ILE A 29 3.29 17.87 -15.94
C ILE A 29 2.13 17.08 -15.33
N LYS A 30 0.91 17.26 -15.86
CA LYS A 30 -0.27 16.45 -15.49
C LYS A 30 0.01 14.96 -15.69
N TYR A 31 0.59 14.59 -16.83
CA TYR A 31 0.87 13.20 -17.17
C TYR A 31 2.02 12.65 -16.33
N ASP A 32 3.02 13.48 -15.99
CA ASP A 32 4.09 13.09 -15.08
C ASP A 32 3.53 12.72 -13.70
N ILE A 33 2.65 13.57 -13.13
CA ILE A 33 1.98 13.30 -11.85
C ILE A 33 1.24 11.96 -11.91
N ILE A 34 0.41 11.75 -12.94
CA ILE A 34 -0.37 10.53 -13.12
C ILE A 34 0.55 9.31 -13.22
N LYS A 35 1.61 9.40 -14.04
CA LYS A 35 2.59 8.32 -14.24
C LYS A 35 3.27 7.92 -12.93
N HIS A 36 3.72 8.88 -12.14
CA HIS A 36 4.35 8.61 -10.85
C HIS A 36 3.37 7.99 -9.85
N MET A 37 2.10 8.44 -9.84
CA MET A 37 1.06 7.87 -8.99
C MET A 37 0.64 6.46 -9.42
N GLN A 38 0.57 6.17 -10.72
CA GLN A 38 0.28 4.82 -11.23
C GLN A 38 1.40 3.84 -10.92
N ALA A 39 2.66 4.29 -10.98
CA ALA A 39 3.82 3.46 -10.63
C ALA A 39 3.85 3.11 -9.13
N ASN A 40 3.48 4.05 -8.26
CA ASN A 40 3.38 3.81 -6.83
C ASN A 40 2.38 4.77 -6.18
N ASN A 41 1.14 4.29 -5.97
CA ASN A 41 0.06 5.08 -5.39
C ASN A 41 0.15 5.23 -3.86
N SER A 42 1.07 4.53 -3.20
CA SER A 42 1.35 4.68 -1.77
C SER A 42 2.51 5.65 -1.46
N ARG A 43 3.14 6.22 -2.50
CA ARG A 43 4.19 7.24 -2.40
C ARG A 43 3.71 8.50 -1.68
N SER A 44 4.57 9.12 -0.87
CA SER A 44 4.23 10.38 -0.17
C SER A 44 4.17 11.57 -1.15
N TRP A 45 3.53 12.65 -0.73
CA TRP A 45 3.39 13.85 -1.57
C TRP A 45 4.73 14.58 -1.74
N GLU A 46 5.57 14.58 -0.71
CA GLU A 46 6.90 15.17 -0.69
C GLU A 46 7.82 14.42 -1.66
N LYS A 47 7.75 13.08 -1.69
CA LYS A 47 8.52 12.30 -2.65
C LYS A 47 8.04 12.53 -4.09
N LEU A 48 6.74 12.71 -4.28
CA LEU A 48 6.18 13.07 -5.59
C LEU A 48 6.63 14.47 -6.04
N GLU A 49 6.72 15.43 -5.11
CA GLU A 49 7.27 16.76 -5.36
C GLU A 49 8.74 16.67 -5.82
N GLU A 50 9.58 15.91 -5.11
CA GLU A 50 10.98 15.68 -5.49
C GLU A 50 11.12 15.05 -6.89
N ASP A 51 10.30 14.05 -7.20
CA ASP A 51 10.37 13.33 -8.48
C ASP A 51 9.96 14.21 -9.68
N LEU A 52 9.24 15.31 -9.43
CA LEU A 52 8.85 16.28 -10.46
C LEU A 52 9.90 17.39 -10.68
N ALA A 53 11.01 17.38 -9.94
CA ALA A 53 12.15 18.25 -10.24
C ALA A 53 12.69 18.00 -11.66
N ILE A 54 13.34 19.00 -12.26
CA ILE A 54 13.93 18.85 -13.61
C ILE A 54 15.24 18.06 -13.54
N ASP A 55 16.10 18.43 -12.60
CA ASP A 55 17.41 17.81 -12.37
C ASP A 55 17.59 17.52 -10.88
N GLU A 56 18.50 16.62 -10.56
CA GLU A 56 18.88 16.34 -9.18
C GLU A 56 19.39 17.62 -8.50
N GLY A 57 18.85 17.94 -7.32
CA GLY A 57 19.17 19.16 -6.59
C GLY A 57 18.50 20.45 -7.12
N SER A 58 17.74 20.38 -8.23
CA SER A 58 16.88 21.50 -8.63
C SER A 58 15.64 21.60 -7.75
N PRO A 59 15.10 22.82 -7.54
CA PRO A 59 13.83 22.97 -6.85
C PRO A 59 12.70 22.29 -7.64
N PRO A 60 11.69 21.78 -6.92
CA PRO A 60 10.55 21.12 -7.53
C PRO A 60 9.69 22.12 -8.31
N TRP A 61 8.93 21.61 -9.27
CA TRP A 61 8.04 22.43 -10.09
C TRP A 61 6.95 23.14 -9.27
N CYS A 62 6.35 22.42 -8.31
CA CYS A 62 5.42 23.00 -7.35
C CYS A 62 5.43 22.22 -6.03
N SER A 63 4.89 22.81 -4.97
CA SER A 63 4.84 22.18 -3.66
C SER A 63 3.95 20.93 -3.63
N SER A 64 4.31 19.97 -2.78
CA SER A 64 3.51 18.79 -2.43
C SER A 64 2.06 19.12 -2.06
N ASP A 65 1.82 20.24 -1.36
CA ASP A 65 0.48 20.71 -1.03
C ASP A 65 -0.34 21.10 -2.26
N THR A 66 0.29 21.73 -3.25
CA THR A 66 -0.36 22.08 -4.53
C THR A 66 -0.74 20.82 -5.29
N ILE A 67 0.17 19.85 -5.39
CA ILE A 67 -0.07 18.56 -6.04
C ILE A 67 -1.21 17.84 -5.33
N ARG A 68 -1.16 17.76 -4.00
CA ARG A 68 -2.19 17.13 -3.16
C ARG A 68 -3.56 17.75 -3.42
N ARG A 69 -3.69 19.07 -3.35
CA ARG A 69 -4.97 19.77 -3.58
C ARG A 69 -5.51 19.50 -4.98
N TRP A 70 -4.64 19.55 -5.99
CA TRP A 70 -5.04 19.32 -7.38
C TRP A 70 -5.52 17.89 -7.65
N VAL A 71 -4.89 16.89 -7.01
CA VAL A 71 -5.32 15.48 -7.10
C VAL A 71 -6.60 15.25 -6.30
N GLN A 72 -6.69 15.80 -5.08
CA GLN A 72 -7.84 15.64 -4.20
C GLN A 72 -9.11 16.33 -4.71
N SER A 73 -8.97 17.36 -5.54
CA SER A 73 -10.12 18.03 -6.18
C SER A 73 -10.71 17.23 -7.34
N ARG A 74 -10.12 16.09 -7.71
CA ARG A 74 -10.58 15.25 -8.83
C ARG A 74 -11.74 14.37 -8.41
N GLU A 75 -12.63 14.10 -9.34
CA GLU A 75 -13.74 13.18 -9.11
C GLU A 75 -13.22 11.76 -8.86
N GLY A 76 -13.82 11.08 -7.89
CA GLY A 76 -13.42 9.73 -7.53
C GLY A 76 -12.06 9.61 -6.83
N TYR A 77 -11.47 10.71 -6.36
CA TYR A 77 -10.35 10.63 -5.44
C TYR A 77 -10.75 9.92 -4.14
N GLY A 78 -9.90 9.00 -3.69
CA GLY A 78 -10.06 8.30 -2.42
C GLY A 78 -8.75 7.77 -1.89
N VAL A 79 -8.78 7.25 -0.67
CA VAL A 79 -7.69 6.47 -0.09
C VAL A 79 -8.18 5.07 0.25
N TYR A 80 -7.31 4.09 0.12
CA TYR A 80 -7.63 2.69 0.41
C TYR A 80 -6.48 2.02 1.16
N CYS A 81 -6.84 0.97 1.90
CA CYS A 81 -5.86 0.06 2.50
C CYS A 81 -5.46 -0.99 1.47
N GLU A 82 -4.17 -1.08 1.20
CA GLU A 82 -3.61 -2.17 0.39
C GLU A 82 -3.88 -3.51 1.08
N ARG A 83 -4.39 -4.46 0.30
CA ARG A 83 -4.70 -5.82 0.78
C ARG A 83 -3.81 -6.83 0.09
N ILE A 84 -3.35 -7.79 0.88
CA ILE A 84 -2.75 -9.01 0.36
C ILE A 84 -3.87 -10.03 0.26
N ILE A 85 -4.13 -10.52 -0.94
CA ILE A 85 -5.06 -11.63 -1.15
C ILE A 85 -4.26 -12.93 -1.34
N PRO A 86 -4.68 -14.03 -0.68
CA PRO A 86 -4.17 -15.35 -1.01
C PRO A 86 -4.49 -15.68 -2.47
N LEU A 87 -3.48 -16.02 -3.26
CA LEU A 87 -3.68 -16.43 -4.64
C LEU A 87 -4.07 -17.91 -4.68
N LEU A 88 -5.35 -18.19 -4.42
CA LEU A 88 -5.90 -19.54 -4.39
C LEU A 88 -6.65 -19.87 -5.69
N SER A 89 -6.43 -21.08 -6.22
CA SER A 89 -7.25 -21.64 -7.29
C SER A 89 -8.69 -21.91 -6.81
N CYS A 90 -9.64 -22.08 -7.73
CA CYS A 90 -11.01 -22.44 -7.39
C CYS A 90 -11.08 -23.73 -6.56
N ASP A 91 -10.28 -24.73 -6.90
CA ASP A 91 -10.20 -26.00 -6.16
C ASP A 91 -9.64 -25.81 -4.74
N GLN A 92 -8.63 -24.95 -4.58
CA GLN A 92 -8.07 -24.63 -3.25
C GLN A 92 -9.09 -23.90 -2.38
N LYS A 93 -9.87 -22.97 -2.96
CA LYS A 93 -10.97 -22.30 -2.25
C LYS A 93 -12.03 -23.31 -1.80
N LEU A 94 -12.42 -24.24 -2.68
CA LEU A 94 -13.38 -25.28 -2.32
C LEU A 94 -12.86 -26.16 -1.18
N LYS A 95 -11.60 -26.62 -1.28
CA LYS A 95 -10.95 -27.41 -0.21
C LYS A 95 -10.93 -26.67 1.13
N HIS A 96 -10.65 -25.37 1.13
CA HIS A 96 -10.68 -24.56 2.36
C HIS A 96 -12.09 -24.51 2.97
N CYS A 97 -13.13 -24.28 2.16
CA CYS A 97 -14.50 -24.30 2.64
C CYS A 97 -14.90 -25.67 3.19
N THR A 98 -14.60 -26.75 2.46
CA THR A 98 -14.87 -28.13 2.90
C THR A 98 -14.15 -28.44 4.22
N PHE A 99 -12.88 -28.07 4.36
CA PHE A 99 -12.15 -28.21 5.62
C PHE A 99 -12.80 -27.44 6.76
N ALA A 100 -13.20 -26.18 6.55
CA ALA A 100 -13.85 -25.37 7.57
C ALA A 100 -15.19 -25.99 8.04
N HIS A 101 -15.97 -26.54 7.12
CA HIS A 101 -17.20 -27.27 7.45
C HIS A 101 -16.91 -28.52 8.28
N HIS A 102 -15.95 -29.37 7.87
CA HIS A 102 -15.59 -30.56 8.63
C HIS A 102 -15.04 -30.22 10.02
N PHE A 103 -14.17 -29.21 10.10
CA PHE A 103 -13.63 -28.73 11.37
C PHE A 103 -14.76 -28.30 12.31
N ARG A 104 -15.73 -27.50 11.83
CA ARG A 104 -16.88 -27.07 12.65
C ARG A 104 -17.74 -28.24 13.10
N ASN A 105 -17.95 -29.24 12.24
CA ASN A 105 -18.78 -30.41 12.55
C ASN A 105 -18.17 -31.37 13.58
N ASN A 106 -16.87 -31.23 13.90
CA ASN A 106 -16.22 -32.05 14.94
C ASN A 106 -16.53 -31.60 16.36
N TRP A 107 -17.21 -30.45 16.54
CA TRP A 107 -17.54 -29.87 17.84
C TRP A 107 -19.03 -30.04 18.16
N GLY A 108 -19.40 -30.14 19.43
CA GLY A 108 -20.79 -30.37 19.86
C GLY A 108 -21.25 -31.84 19.80
N LEU A 109 -20.32 -32.80 19.79
CA LEU A 109 -20.62 -34.25 19.73
C LEU A 109 -21.08 -34.83 21.09
N GLY A 110 -21.00 -34.07 22.17
CA GLY A 110 -21.40 -34.49 23.51
C GLY A 110 -20.70 -33.70 24.61
N PRO A 111 -21.09 -33.94 25.88
CA PRO A 111 -20.56 -33.20 27.01
C PRO A 111 -19.13 -33.62 27.37
N HIS A 112 -18.14 -32.84 26.96
CA HIS A 112 -16.72 -33.16 27.13
C HIS A 112 -15.84 -31.92 27.20
N LYS A 113 -14.68 -32.08 27.85
CA LYS A 113 -13.61 -31.08 27.85
C LYS A 113 -12.69 -31.31 26.66
N TYR A 114 -12.49 -30.27 25.87
CA TYR A 114 -11.64 -30.30 24.70
C TYR A 114 -10.46 -29.33 24.88
N LEU A 115 -9.30 -29.73 24.37
CA LEU A 115 -8.13 -28.87 24.24
C LEU A 115 -7.74 -28.80 22.77
N LEU A 116 -7.98 -27.65 22.15
CA LEU A 116 -7.55 -27.40 20.79
C LEU A 116 -6.13 -26.82 20.82
N ILE A 117 -5.18 -27.60 20.32
CA ILE A 117 -3.79 -27.15 20.16
C ILE A 117 -3.59 -26.78 18.70
N HIS A 118 -3.26 -25.51 18.44
CA HIS A 118 -2.82 -25.04 17.15
C HIS A 118 -1.32 -24.82 17.17
N TYR A 119 -0.67 -25.29 16.10
CA TYR A 119 0.74 -25.12 15.85
C TYR A 119 0.89 -24.50 14.47
N ASP A 120 1.62 -23.39 14.39
CA ASP A 120 1.98 -22.77 13.11
C ASP A 120 3.45 -22.36 13.10
N GLU A 121 4.11 -22.68 11.99
CA GLU A 121 5.46 -22.20 11.68
C GLU A 121 5.32 -21.09 10.65
N LYS A 122 5.54 -19.86 11.11
CA LYS A 122 5.38 -18.69 10.24
C LYS A 122 6.71 -18.11 9.86
N TRP A 123 6.89 -17.94 8.56
CA TRP A 123 7.97 -17.17 7.98
C TRP A 123 7.49 -15.74 7.80
N PHE A 124 8.05 -14.80 8.55
CA PHE A 124 7.69 -13.39 8.44
C PHE A 124 8.32 -12.76 7.19
N TRP A 125 7.49 -12.09 6.39
CA TRP A 125 7.95 -11.17 5.35
C TRP A 125 7.83 -9.72 5.86
N GLY A 126 8.77 -8.86 5.50
CA GLY A 126 8.61 -7.41 5.63
C GLY A 126 7.81 -6.83 4.46
N LEU A 127 6.50 -7.14 4.34
CA LEU A 127 5.61 -6.25 3.59
C LEU A 127 5.15 -5.15 4.54
N VAL A 128 5.27 -3.91 4.10
CA VAL A 128 4.51 -2.83 4.70
C VAL A 128 3.36 -2.52 3.77
N THR A 129 2.19 -3.14 4.02
CA THR A 129 0.94 -2.70 3.38
C THR A 129 0.61 -1.31 3.89
N ARG A 130 0.30 -0.38 2.99
CA ARG A 130 -0.05 0.99 3.36
C ARG A 130 -1.57 1.11 3.51
N SER A 131 -2.01 1.73 4.59
CA SER A 131 -3.43 2.02 4.86
C SER A 131 -3.93 3.27 4.14
N THR A 132 -3.03 4.04 3.52
CA THR A 132 -3.31 5.35 2.92
C THR A 132 -2.85 5.42 1.47
N ALA A 133 -2.95 4.31 0.73
CA ALA A 133 -2.68 4.32 -0.70
C ALA A 133 -3.76 5.13 -1.42
N LYS A 134 -3.40 5.82 -2.50
CA LYS A 134 -4.26 6.79 -3.18
C LYS A 134 -4.96 6.12 -4.37
N MET A 135 -6.20 6.50 -4.63
CA MET A 135 -6.92 6.13 -5.84
C MET A 135 -7.62 7.35 -6.42
N CYS A 136 -7.83 7.37 -7.73
CA CYS A 136 -8.58 8.41 -8.42
C CYS A 136 -9.02 7.89 -9.79
N SER A 137 -10.32 7.62 -9.94
CA SER A 137 -10.88 7.06 -11.18
C SER A 137 -10.78 8.03 -12.35
N GLU A 138 -11.00 9.35 -12.14
CA GLU A 138 -10.83 10.37 -13.19
C GLU A 138 -9.43 10.34 -13.81
N LEU A 139 -8.42 10.05 -12.99
CA LEU A 139 -7.01 10.01 -13.41
C LEU A 139 -6.54 8.61 -13.84
N GLY A 140 -7.41 7.60 -13.83
CA GLY A 140 -7.04 6.20 -14.12
C GLY A 140 -6.06 5.61 -13.09
N ILE A 141 -6.14 6.06 -11.83
CA ILE A 141 -5.33 5.57 -10.72
C ILE A 141 -6.17 4.58 -9.94
N GLU A 142 -6.08 3.32 -10.33
CA GLU A 142 -6.85 2.23 -9.74
C GLU A 142 -6.20 1.67 -8.45
N PRO A 143 -6.99 1.09 -7.54
CA PRO A 143 -6.47 0.37 -6.39
C PRO A 143 -5.60 -0.83 -6.81
N ASN A 144 -4.44 -0.98 -6.17
CA ASN A 144 -3.57 -2.12 -6.33
C ASN A 144 -3.96 -3.22 -5.34
N THR A 145 -4.01 -4.45 -5.83
CA THR A 145 -4.19 -5.65 -5.00
C THR A 145 -2.97 -6.53 -5.13
N PHE A 146 -2.36 -6.90 -4.00
CA PHE A 146 -1.18 -7.77 -3.99
C PHE A 146 -1.61 -9.22 -3.84
N ALA A 147 -1.37 -10.02 -4.88
CA ALA A 147 -1.51 -11.46 -4.79
C ALA A 147 -0.18 -12.09 -4.37
N CYS A 148 -0.18 -12.94 -3.35
CA CYS A 148 1.03 -13.62 -2.87
C CYS A 148 0.86 -15.15 -2.94
N TYR A 149 1.86 -15.82 -3.52
CA TYR A 149 2.03 -17.28 -3.42
C TYR A 149 2.69 -17.66 -2.08
N HIS A 150 2.57 -18.93 -1.68
CA HIS A 150 3.42 -19.51 -0.64
C HIS A 150 4.89 -19.50 -1.12
N LYS A 151 5.69 -18.54 -0.65
CA LYS A 151 7.08 -18.36 -1.12
C LYS A 151 8.04 -19.08 -0.19
N ASN A 152 8.44 -20.30 -0.53
CA ASN A 152 9.41 -21.10 0.23
C ASN A 152 10.89 -20.67 0.06
N HIS A 153 11.20 -19.72 -0.83
CA HIS A 153 12.57 -19.53 -1.37
C HIS A 153 13.31 -18.24 -0.96
N ILE A 154 12.94 -17.57 0.14
CA ILE A 154 13.55 -16.27 0.53
C ILE A 154 14.21 -16.42 1.92
N ASN A 155 15.26 -15.66 2.21
CA ASN A 155 15.84 -15.57 3.56
C ASN A 155 14.77 -15.14 4.55
N LYS A 156 14.49 -15.97 5.56
CA LYS A 156 13.38 -15.78 6.48
C LYS A 156 13.83 -16.06 7.91
N CYS A 157 13.25 -15.32 8.86
CA CYS A 157 13.24 -15.72 10.27
C CYS A 157 12.03 -16.62 10.51
N MET A 158 12.25 -17.82 11.03
CA MET A 158 11.18 -18.74 11.44
C MET A 158 10.71 -18.33 12.82
N ALA A 159 9.41 -18.18 13.01
CA ALA A 159 8.83 -18.21 14.35
C ALA A 159 7.89 -19.41 14.45
N VAL A 160 7.97 -20.05 15.62
CA VAL A 160 7.10 -21.15 15.99
C VAL A 160 6.13 -20.61 17.03
N ALA A 161 4.83 -20.70 16.73
CA ALA A 161 3.79 -20.34 17.66
C ALA A 161 2.95 -21.57 17.97
N VAL A 162 2.78 -21.85 19.27
CA VAL A 162 1.87 -22.86 19.78
C VAL A 162 0.81 -22.13 20.58
N THR A 163 -0.46 -22.33 20.23
CA THR A 163 -1.59 -21.87 21.04
C THR A 163 -2.42 -23.06 21.48
N ALA A 164 -2.90 -23.02 22.70
CA ALA A 164 -3.83 -24.01 23.23
C ALA A 164 -5.08 -23.29 23.71
N PHE A 165 -6.24 -23.82 23.35
CA PHE A 165 -7.54 -23.27 23.71
C PHE A 165 -8.40 -24.38 24.33
N ALA A 166 -8.75 -24.22 25.60
CA ALA A 166 -9.57 -25.17 26.33
C ALA A 166 -11.03 -24.70 26.32
N PHE A 167 -11.96 -25.62 26.09
CA PHE A 167 -13.40 -25.34 26.13
C PHE A 167 -14.21 -26.59 26.45
N GLU A 168 -15.45 -26.38 26.87
CA GLU A 168 -16.43 -27.43 27.11
C GLU A 168 -17.46 -27.48 25.97
N ASP A 169 -17.69 -28.69 25.45
CA ASP A 169 -18.72 -29.09 24.49
C ASP A 169 -18.59 -28.50 23.08
N SER A 170 -18.49 -27.17 22.97
CA SER A 170 -18.42 -26.40 21.73
C SER A 170 -17.36 -25.32 21.82
N ILE A 171 -16.59 -25.16 20.74
CA ILE A 171 -15.55 -24.13 20.61
C ILE A 171 -16.12 -22.70 20.66
N GLU A 172 -17.42 -22.54 20.37
CA GLU A 172 -18.12 -21.25 20.39
C GLU A 172 -18.53 -20.80 21.80
N ASN A 173 -18.42 -21.68 22.81
CA ASN A 173 -18.81 -21.36 24.19
C ASN A 173 -17.82 -20.41 24.89
N GLY A 174 -16.74 -20.00 24.20
CA GLY A 174 -15.62 -19.29 24.80
C GLY A 174 -14.72 -20.24 25.60
N GLY A 175 -13.53 -19.74 25.94
CA GLY A 175 -12.58 -20.45 26.79
C GLY A 175 -12.16 -19.54 27.95
N ASP A 176 -11.79 -20.15 29.07
CA ASP A 176 -11.19 -19.48 30.24
C ASP A 176 -9.74 -19.04 29.95
#